data_AF-A0A2V8QYM1-F1
#
_entry.id   AF-A0A2V8QYM1-F1
#
_cell.length_a   1.000
_cell.length_b   1.000
_cell.length_c   1.000
_cell.angle_alpha   90.00
_cell.angle_beta   90.00
_cell.angle_gamma   90.00
#
_symmetry.space_group_name_H-M   'P 1'
#
loop_
_entity.id
_entity.type
_entity.pdbx_description
1 polymer ?
#
loop_
_entity_poly.entity_id
_entity_poly.type
_entity_poly.pdbx_seq_one_letter_code
_entity_poly.pdbx_strand_id
1 'polypeptide(L)'
;ARALGDVRVFSSRLTWEGGRWHVEFPYFAEGCAHGCATCKPAVMRRLNRNGARTVFVGDGLSDRYAAESADLVFAKAKLADYCRARSIAHVFYEDLGKVAAYL
;
A
#
# COMPACT_ATOMS: atom_id res chain seq x y z
N ALA A 1 -17.29 -2.45 9.00
CA ALA A 1 -16.68 -3.02 7.78
C ALA A 1 -17.64 -3.19 6.59
N ARG A 2 -18.93 -2.80 6.65
CA ARG A 2 -19.89 -2.93 5.52
C ARG A 2 -19.64 -2.01 4.32
N ALA A 3 -18.72 -1.04 4.41
CA ALA A 3 -18.47 -0.03 3.36
C ALA A 3 -17.40 -0.43 2.32
N LEU A 4 -16.83 -1.62 2.40
CA LEU A 4 -15.71 -2.05 1.54
C LEU A 4 -16.06 -3.19 0.57
N GLY A 5 -17.35 -3.52 0.37
CA GLY A 5 -17.86 -4.44 -0.66
C GLY A 5 -16.89 -5.57 -1.08
N ASP A 6 -16.54 -5.58 -2.36
CA ASP A 6 -15.64 -6.55 -3.00
C ASP A 6 -14.14 -6.19 -2.90
N VAL A 7 -13.76 -5.26 -2.04
CA VAL A 7 -12.36 -4.85 -1.87
C VAL A 7 -11.59 -5.95 -1.17
N ARG A 8 -10.54 -6.44 -1.82
CA ARG A 8 -9.60 -7.38 -1.20
C ARG A 8 -8.72 -6.64 -0.19
N VAL A 9 -8.82 -7.03 1.08
CA VAL A 9 -8.05 -6.42 2.17
C VAL A 9 -6.80 -7.25 2.48
N PHE A 10 -5.65 -6.57 2.52
CA PHE A 10 -4.36 -7.15 2.91
C PHE A 10 -3.79 -6.34 4.07
N SER A 11 -3.72 -6.93 5.25
CA SER A 11 -3.22 -6.28 6.46
C SER A 11 -2.69 -7.30 7.47
N SER A 12 -2.00 -6.81 8.49
CA SER A 12 -1.73 -7.60 9.69
C SER A 12 -3.05 -7.91 10.41
N ARG A 13 -3.14 -9.07 11.05
CA ARG A 13 -4.33 -9.48 11.80
C ARG A 13 -4.05 -9.34 13.29
N LEU A 14 -5.01 -8.77 14.02
CA LEU A 14 -4.97 -8.67 15.47
C LEU A 14 -6.16 -9.45 16.03
N THR A 15 -5.89 -10.45 16.89
CA THR A 15 -6.92 -11.25 17.57
C THR A 15 -6.78 -11.14 19.07
N TRP A 16 -7.88 -11.31 19.80
CA TRP A 16 -7.92 -11.32 21.27
C TRP A 16 -8.24 -12.73 21.74
N GLU A 17 -7.30 -13.37 22.43
CA GLU A 17 -7.42 -14.74 22.90
C GLU A 17 -6.89 -14.85 24.34
N GLY A 18 -7.69 -15.41 25.25
CA GLY A 18 -7.25 -15.73 26.61
C GLY A 18 -6.73 -14.55 27.43
N GLY A 19 -7.22 -13.33 27.20
CA GLY A 19 -6.75 -12.14 27.92
C GLY A 19 -5.53 -11.46 27.31
N ARG A 20 -5.11 -11.86 26.10
CA ARG A 20 -3.94 -11.31 25.42
C ARG A 20 -4.25 -10.97 23.96
N TRP A 21 -3.56 -9.96 23.45
CA TRP A 21 -3.57 -9.63 22.03
C TRP A 21 -2.53 -10.48 21.29
N HIS A 22 -2.94 -11.07 20.17
CA HIS A 22 -2.09 -11.82 19.26
C HIS A 22 -2.04 -11.10 17.93
N VAL A 23 -0.83 -10.92 17.38
CA VAL A 23 -0.62 -10.29 16.08
C VAL A 23 -0.07 -11.31 15.09
N GLU A 24 -0.67 -11.35 13.90
CA GLU A 24 -0.22 -12.17 12.78
C GLU A 24 0.12 -11.28 11.58
N PHE A 25 1.15 -11.67 10.83
CA PHE A 25 1.62 -10.94 9.65
C PHE A 25 1.45 -11.80 8.38
N PRO A 26 0.23 -12.17 7.96
CA PRO A 26 0.01 -13.16 6.90
C PRO A 26 0.49 -12.73 5.51
N TYR A 27 0.86 -11.45 5.34
CA TYR A 27 1.33 -10.86 4.09
C TYR A 27 2.75 -10.30 4.21
N PHE A 28 3.55 -10.87 5.11
CA PHE A 28 5.00 -10.72 5.02
C PHE A 28 5.50 -11.33 3.71
N ALA A 29 6.65 -10.88 3.23
CA ALA A 29 7.31 -11.49 2.09
C ALA A 29 8.67 -12.02 2.54
N GLU A 30 8.86 -13.33 2.43
CA GLU A 30 10.15 -13.97 2.67
C GLU A 30 11.21 -13.39 1.72
N GLY A 31 12.38 -13.07 2.26
CA GLY A 31 13.42 -12.35 1.51
C GLY A 31 13.17 -10.85 1.32
N CYS A 32 12.11 -10.27 1.90
CA CYS A 32 11.96 -8.82 1.97
C CYS A 32 13.04 -8.22 2.88
N ALA A 33 14.07 -7.61 2.27
CA ALA A 33 15.18 -6.97 2.99
C ALA A 33 14.72 -5.84 3.95
N HIS A 34 13.49 -5.36 3.81
CA HIS A 34 12.94 -4.26 4.61
C HIS A 34 12.22 -4.71 5.89
N GLY A 35 12.03 -6.02 6.11
CA GLY A 35 11.36 -6.53 7.31
C GLY A 35 9.88 -6.13 7.43
N CYS A 36 9.18 -5.99 6.31
CA CYS A 36 7.80 -5.51 6.30
C CYS A 36 6.81 -6.54 6.87
N ALA A 37 5.98 -6.10 7.83
CA ALA A 37 4.80 -6.84 8.32
C ALA A 37 3.77 -7.14 7.20
N THR A 38 3.53 -6.17 6.33
CA THR A 38 2.73 -6.35 5.11
C THR A 38 3.51 -5.76 3.95
N CYS A 39 4.08 -6.63 3.12
CA CYS A 39 4.92 -6.21 2.00
C CYS A 39 4.03 -5.77 0.82
N LYS A 40 3.69 -4.48 0.77
CA LYS A 40 2.84 -3.89 -0.27
C LYS A 40 3.31 -4.19 -1.71
N PRO A 41 4.61 -4.10 -2.06
CA PRO A 41 5.08 -4.48 -3.39
C PRO A 41 4.83 -5.96 -3.71
N ALA A 42 5.01 -6.87 -2.74
CA ALA A 42 4.75 -8.29 -2.95
C ALA A 42 3.25 -8.55 -3.15
N VAL A 43 2.38 -7.85 -2.41
CA VAL A 43 0.93 -7.89 -2.62
C VAL A 43 0.56 -7.37 -4.01
N MET A 44 1.08 -6.21 -4.43
CA MET A 44 0.85 -5.66 -5.77
C MET A 44 1.21 -6.66 -6.87
N ARG A 45 2.40 -7.28 -6.79
CA ARG A 45 2.83 -8.32 -7.74
C ARG A 45 1.92 -9.56 -7.71
N ARG A 46 1.53 -10.03 -6.52
CA ARG A 46 0.62 -11.16 -6.37
C ARG A 46 -0.75 -10.90 -7.01
N LEU A 47 -1.25 -9.67 -6.92
CA LEU A 47 -2.55 -9.29 -7.47
C LEU A 47 -2.51 -9.04 -8.98
N ASN A 48 -1.38 -8.56 -9.51
CA ASN A 48 -1.23 -8.14 -10.91
C ASN A 48 -0.65 -9.23 -11.81
N ARG A 49 -1.32 -10.39 -11.91
CA ARG A 49 -0.80 -11.53 -12.69
C ARG A 49 -0.78 -11.33 -14.21
N ASN A 50 -1.56 -10.38 -14.71
CA ASN A 50 -1.66 -10.06 -16.13
C ASN A 50 -0.77 -8.88 -16.57
N GLY A 51 0.03 -8.32 -15.66
CA GLY A 51 0.90 -7.19 -15.97
C GLY A 51 0.13 -5.92 -16.35
N ALA A 52 -1.09 -5.73 -15.81
CA ALA A 52 -1.84 -4.50 -16.00
C ALA A 52 -1.12 -3.30 -15.35
N ARG A 53 -1.46 -2.09 -15.78
CA ARG A 53 -0.95 -0.86 -15.16
C ARG A 53 -1.30 -0.82 -13.68
N THR A 54 -0.30 -0.64 -12.83
CA THR A 54 -0.44 -0.56 -11.37
C THR A 54 -0.59 0.89 -10.92
N VAL A 55 -1.68 1.15 -10.19
CA VAL A 55 -1.93 2.45 -9.54
C VAL A 55 -1.80 2.28 -8.04
N PHE A 56 -0.98 3.10 -7.41
CA PHE A 56 -0.80 3.12 -5.96
C PHE A 56 -1.26 4.46 -5.38
N VAL A 57 -2.01 4.41 -4.28
CA VAL A 57 -2.51 5.60 -3.55
C VAL A 57 -2.07 5.47 -2.09
N GLY A 58 -1.32 6.44 -1.58
CA GLY A 58 -0.83 6.41 -0.21
C GLY A 58 -0.43 7.77 0.33
N ASP A 59 -0.06 7.80 1.61
CA ASP A 59 0.29 9.02 2.34
C ASP A 59 1.47 8.82 3.31
N GLY A 60 1.72 7.58 3.74
CA GLY A 60 2.73 7.23 4.71
C GLY A 60 4.09 6.87 4.11
N LEU A 61 5.17 7.18 4.83
CA LEU A 61 6.54 6.78 4.43
C LEU A 61 6.72 5.24 4.37
N SER A 62 5.88 4.48 5.08
CA SER A 62 5.87 3.01 5.00
C SER A 62 5.45 2.49 3.61
N ASP A 63 4.86 3.35 2.77
CA ASP A 63 4.44 3.03 1.41
C ASP A 63 5.51 3.27 0.35
N ARG A 64 6.68 3.80 0.72
CA ARG A 64 7.75 4.18 -0.21
C ARG A 64 8.10 3.09 -1.24
N TYR A 65 8.19 1.83 -0.80
CA TYR A 65 8.52 0.73 -1.70
C TYR A 65 7.38 0.38 -2.66
N ALA A 66 6.14 0.62 -2.25
CA ALA A 66 4.98 0.47 -3.14
C ALA A 66 4.96 1.58 -4.19
N ALA A 67 5.26 2.82 -3.79
CA ALA A 67 5.41 3.94 -4.72
C ALA A 67 6.54 3.71 -5.72
N GLU A 68 7.68 3.18 -5.30
CA GLU A 68 8.80 2.81 -6.19
C GLU A 68 8.44 1.69 -7.18
N SER A 69 7.45 0.86 -6.88
CA SER A 69 7.07 -0.30 -7.69
C SER A 69 5.84 -0.07 -8.58
N ALA A 70 5.20 1.09 -8.51
CA ALA A 70 3.95 1.38 -9.21
C ALA A 70 4.17 2.19 -10.49
N ASP A 71 3.31 1.99 -11.50
CA ASP A 71 3.35 2.76 -12.75
C ASP A 71 2.76 4.18 -12.59
N LEU A 72 1.82 4.35 -11.66
CA LEU A 72 1.23 5.63 -11.28
C LEU A 72 1.09 5.70 -9.77
N VAL A 73 1.62 6.78 -9.19
CA VAL A 73 1.57 7.03 -7.74
C VAL A 73 0.73 8.27 -7.46
N PHE A 74 -0.28 8.13 -6.61
CA PHE A 74 -0.93 9.23 -5.92
C PHE A 74 -0.37 9.31 -4.51
N ALA A 75 0.30 10.42 -4.19
CA ALA A 75 0.98 10.59 -2.92
C ALA A 75 0.62 11.91 -2.26
N LYS A 76 0.46 11.90 -0.93
CA LYS A 76 0.37 13.11 -0.10
C LYS A 76 1.24 12.96 1.15
N ALA A 77 1.32 14.03 1.95
CA ALA A 77 2.08 14.06 3.20
C ALA A 77 3.53 13.51 3.03
N LYS A 78 3.96 12.64 3.96
CA LYS A 78 5.33 12.10 3.98
C LYS A 78 5.69 11.29 2.73
N LEU A 79 4.71 10.64 2.10
CA LEU A 79 4.96 9.91 0.85
C LEU A 79 5.26 10.87 -0.31
N ALA A 80 4.56 12.00 -0.40
CA ALA A 80 4.83 13.01 -1.43
C ALA A 80 6.22 13.62 -1.25
N ASP A 81 6.62 13.93 -0.01
CA ASP A 81 7.96 14.45 0.29
C ASP A 81 9.04 13.44 -0.11
N TYR A 82 8.82 12.15 0.18
CA TYR A 82 9.70 11.07 -0.27
C TYR A 82 9.80 10.99 -1.80
N CYS A 83 8.66 11.01 -2.49
CA CYS A 83 8.63 10.96 -3.95
C CYS A 83 9.37 12.14 -4.58
N ARG A 84 9.20 13.36 -4.06
CA ARG A 84 9.96 14.54 -4.52
C ARG A 84 11.46 14.38 -4.30
N ALA A 85 11.86 13.95 -3.10
CA ALA A 85 13.28 13.79 -2.76
C ALA A 85 13.99 12.70 -3.58
N ARG A 86 13.24 11.71 -4.07
CA ARG A 86 13.74 10.59 -4.89
C ARG A 86 13.45 10.73 -6.39
N SER A 87 12.89 11.85 -6.83
CA SER A 87 12.47 12.06 -8.22
C SER A 87 11.51 10.98 -8.75
N ILE A 88 10.65 10.45 -7.87
CA ILE A 88 9.58 9.51 -8.25
C ILE A 88 8.39 10.33 -8.75
N ALA A 89 7.97 10.07 -10.00
CA ALA A 89 6.79 10.69 -10.58
C ALA A 89 5.55 10.34 -9.75
N HIS A 90 4.83 11.37 -9.30
CA HIS A 90 3.62 11.21 -8.50
C HIS A 90 2.64 12.35 -8.75
N VAL A 91 1.37 12.09 -8.50
CA VAL A 91 0.29 13.07 -8.50
C VAL A 91 -0.07 13.36 -7.05
N PHE A 92 -0.04 14.63 -6.66
CA PHE A 92 -0.57 15.05 -5.37
C PHE A 92 -2.10 14.93 -5.36
N TYR A 93 -2.67 14.50 -4.24
CA TYR A 93 -4.13 14.44 -4.07
C TYR A 93 -4.54 14.93 -2.67
N GLU A 94 -5.71 15.55 -2.60
CA GLU A 94 -6.32 16.03 -1.34
C GLU A 94 -7.14 14.91 -0.70
N ASP A 95 -8.06 14.34 -1.49
CA ASP A 95 -8.97 13.27 -1.10
C ASP A 95 -9.08 12.18 -2.20
N LEU A 96 -9.74 11.07 -1.86
CA LEU A 96 -9.93 9.95 -2.79
C LEU A 96 -10.90 10.29 -3.93
N GLY A 97 -11.74 11.33 -3.79
CA GLY A 97 -12.60 11.82 -4.87
C GLY A 97 -11.80 12.44 -6.01
N LYS A 98 -10.73 13.19 -5.69
CA LYS A 98 -9.78 13.72 -6.69
C LYS A 98 -9.01 12.62 -7.40
N VAL A 99 -8.65 11.55 -6.69
CA VAL A 99 -8.03 10.36 -7.30
C VAL A 99 -9.01 9.70 -8.27
N ALA A 100 -10.26 9.50 -7.85
CA ALA A 100 -11.29 8.89 -8.70
C ALA A 100 -11.60 9.72 -9.95
N ALA A 101 -11.58 11.06 -9.86
CA ALA A 101 -11.81 11.94 -11.00
C ALA A 101 -10.62 12.02 -11.99
N TYR A 102 -9.42 11.61 -11.57
CA TYR A 102 -8.24 11.56 -12.43
C TYR A 102 -8.20 10.30 -13.30
N LEU A 103 -8.71 9.18 -12.77
CA LEU A 103 -8.69 7.85 -13.39
C LEU A 103 -9.83 7.68 -14.39
#